data_AF-A0A2J8L554-F1
#
_entry.id   AF-A0A2J8L554-F1
#
_cell.length_a   1.000
_cell.length_b   1.000
_cell.length_c   1.000
_cell.angle_alpha   90.00
_cell.angle_beta   90.00
_cell.angle_gamma   90.00
#
_symmetry.space_group_name_H-M   'P 1'
#
loop_
_entity.id
_entity.type
_entity.pdbx_description
1 polymer ?
#
loop_
_entity_poly.entity_id
_entity_poly.type
_entity_poly.pdbx_seq_one_letter_code
_entity_poly.pdbx_strand_id
1 'polypeptide(L)'
;NIDNENNNSTPDPTWVHEIFQGTLTNETRCLTCETISSKDEDFLDLSVDVEQNTSITHCLRGFSNTETLCSEYKYYCEECRSKQEAHKR
;
A
#
# COMPACT_ATOMS: atom_id res chain seq x y z
N ASN A 1 15.54 33.31 -26.86
CA ASN A 1 15.93 31.91 -26.64
C ASN A 1 15.05 31.34 -25.55
N ILE A 2 14.03 30.62 -26.01
CA ILE A 2 13.23 29.69 -25.22
C ILE A 2 14.14 28.50 -24.97
N ASP A 3 14.32 28.10 -23.72
CA ASP A 3 14.48 26.70 -23.34
C ASP A 3 13.93 26.54 -21.91
N ASN A 4 12.72 26.00 -21.89
CA ASN A 4 11.91 25.67 -20.73
C ASN A 4 12.19 24.20 -20.39
N GLU A 5 13.14 23.93 -19.49
CA GLU A 5 13.35 22.58 -18.98
C GLU A 5 12.42 22.33 -17.78
N ASN A 6 11.30 21.67 -18.07
CA ASN A 6 10.50 20.96 -17.08
C ASN A 6 11.33 19.81 -16.50
N ASN A 7 12.19 20.10 -15.53
CA ASN A 7 12.87 19.09 -14.72
C ASN A 7 11.89 18.52 -13.68
N ASN A 8 10.99 17.65 -14.13
CA ASN A 8 10.31 16.69 -13.26
C ASN A 8 11.21 15.46 -13.05
N SER A 9 12.48 15.69 -12.73
CA SER A 9 13.42 14.65 -12.36
C SER A 9 13.12 14.28 -10.92
N THR A 10 12.69 13.04 -10.67
CA THR A 10 12.69 12.51 -9.31
C THR A 10 14.11 12.66 -8.77
N PRO A 11 14.33 13.37 -7.64
CA PRO A 11 15.67 13.58 -7.10
C PRO A 11 16.35 12.22 -6.90
N ASP A 12 17.66 12.17 -7.22
CA ASP A 12 18.44 10.96 -7.07
C ASP A 12 18.35 10.43 -5.63
N PRO A 13 18.20 9.11 -5.43
CA PRO A 13 18.09 8.52 -4.11
C PRO A 13 19.37 8.80 -3.31
N THR A 14 19.20 9.35 -2.11
CA THR A 14 20.31 9.56 -1.17
C THR A 14 20.71 8.24 -0.52
N TRP A 15 21.90 8.15 0.09
CA TRP A 15 22.33 6.99 0.90
C TRP A 15 21.30 6.52 1.96
N VAL A 16 20.49 7.43 2.49
CA VAL A 16 19.38 7.09 3.41
C VAL A 16 18.33 6.22 2.72
N HIS A 17 17.90 6.59 1.51
CA HIS A 17 16.95 5.81 0.74
C HIS A 17 17.57 4.47 0.30
N GLU A 18 18.86 4.44 -0.03
CA GLU A 18 19.55 3.19 -0.37
C GLU A 18 19.59 2.17 0.78
N ILE A 19 19.66 2.63 2.02
CA ILE A 19 19.81 1.76 3.20
C ILE A 19 18.46 1.46 3.89
N PHE A 20 17.56 2.44 3.95
CA PHE A 20 16.35 2.36 4.78
C PHE A 20 15.07 2.26 3.97
N GLN A 21 15.09 2.54 2.67
CA GLN A 21 13.86 2.46 1.87
C GLN A 21 13.49 1.02 1.58
N GLY A 22 12.24 0.67 1.90
CA GLY A 22 11.56 -0.49 1.36
C GLY A 22 10.38 -0.07 0.49
N THR A 23 9.79 -1.05 -0.20
CA THR A 23 8.55 -0.87 -0.95
C THR A 23 7.48 -1.76 -0.35
N LEU A 24 6.32 -1.17 -0.06
CA LEU A 24 5.12 -1.86 0.40
C LEU A 24 4.13 -1.94 -0.76
N THR A 25 3.72 -3.16 -1.13
CA THR A 25 2.70 -3.38 -2.15
C THR A 25 1.34 -3.56 -1.48
N ASN A 26 0.49 -2.54 -1.57
CA ASN A 26 -0.90 -2.60 -1.13
C ASN A 26 -1.75 -3.25 -2.23
N GLU A 27 -2.44 -4.34 -1.91
CA GLU A 27 -3.32 -5.03 -2.86
C GLU A 27 -4.76 -5.02 -2.38
N THR A 28 -5.68 -4.69 -3.29
CA THR A 28 -7.12 -4.73 -3.07
C THR A 28 -7.77 -5.65 -4.08
N ARG A 29 -8.39 -6.73 -3.60
CA ARG A 29 -9.16 -7.69 -4.40
C ARG A 29 -10.66 -7.42 -4.24
N CYS A 30 -11.34 -7.10 -5.34
CA CYS A 30 -12.80 -7.04 -5.36
C CYS A 30 -13.41 -8.43 -5.13
N LEU A 31 -14.37 -8.58 -4.22
CA LEU A 31 -15.02 -9.87 -3.95
C LEU A 31 -16.13 -10.22 -4.94
N THR A 32 -16.52 -9.28 -5.81
CA THR A 32 -17.57 -9.51 -6.82
C THR A 32 -17.00 -10.00 -8.14
N CYS A 33 -15.94 -9.36 -8.64
CA CYS A 33 -15.34 -9.67 -9.93
C CYS A 33 -13.92 -10.24 -9.84
N GLU A 34 -13.37 -10.38 -8.63
CA GLU A 34 -12.03 -10.91 -8.35
C GLU A 34 -10.86 -10.09 -8.90
N THR A 35 -11.11 -8.95 -9.55
CA THR A 35 -10.07 -8.03 -10.00
C THR A 35 -9.21 -7.57 -8.83
N ILE A 36 -7.89 -7.64 -9.02
CA ILE A 36 -6.89 -7.19 -8.07
C ILE A 36 -6.31 -5.87 -8.58
N SER A 37 -6.34 -4.86 -7.71
CA SER A 37 -5.61 -3.61 -7.87
C SER A 37 -4.42 -3.62 -6.92
N SER A 38 -3.24 -3.32 -7.42
CA SER A 38 -2.01 -3.25 -6.62
C SER A 38 -1.40 -1.86 -6.74
N LYS A 39 -0.86 -1.33 -5.63
CA LYS A 39 -0.17 -0.05 -5.58
C LYS A 39 1.09 -0.19 -4.73
N ASP A 40 2.23 0.13 -5.31
CA ASP A 40 3.50 0.20 -4.61
C ASP A 40 3.66 1.57 -3.94
N GLU A 41 4.10 1.55 -2.68
CA GLU A 41 4.40 2.73 -1.89
C GLU A 41 5.75 2.56 -1.21
N ASP A 42 6.63 3.56 -1.35
CA ASP A 42 7.92 3.57 -0.66
C ASP A 42 7.75 3.93 0.81
N PHE A 43 8.53 3.29 1.69
CA PHE A 43 8.55 3.58 3.12
C PHE A 43 9.98 3.62 3.66
N LEU A 44 10.20 4.43 4.70
CA LEU A 44 11.47 4.47 5.46
C LEU A 44 11.34 3.84 6.86
N ASP A 45 10.12 3.72 7.37
CA ASP A 45 9.79 3.08 8.63
C ASP A 45 8.48 2.30 8.52
N LEU A 46 8.28 1.34 9.42
CA LEU A 46 7.04 0.59 9.57
C LEU A 46 6.47 0.83 10.95
N SER A 47 5.28 1.42 11.00
CA SER A 47 4.49 1.53 12.23
C SER A 47 3.76 0.22 12.48
N VAL A 48 4.21 -0.53 13.49
CA VAL A 48 3.68 -1.85 13.85
C VAL A 48 3.07 -1.80 15.24
N ASP A 49 1.81 -2.21 15.36
CA ASP A 49 1.15 -2.35 16.66
C ASP A 49 1.79 -3.48 17.47
N VAL A 50 2.17 -3.20 18.72
CA VAL A 50 2.82 -4.17 19.60
C VAL A 50 1.82 -4.76 20.58
N GLU A 51 1.61 -6.06 20.48
CA GLU A 51 0.79 -6.81 21.43
C GLU A 51 1.62 -7.38 22.58
N GLN A 52 1.02 -7.44 23.78
CA GLN A 52 1.71 -7.99 24.95
C GLN A 52 1.90 -9.50 24.82
N ASN A 53 3.06 -10.00 25.27
CA ASN A 53 3.39 -11.42 25.32
C ASN A 53 3.43 -12.12 23.94
N THR A 54 3.62 -11.37 22.85
CA THR A 54 3.83 -11.92 21.51
C THR A 54 5.21 -11.51 20.96
N SER A 55 5.64 -12.15 19.86
CA SER A 55 6.91 -11.80 19.21
C SER A 55 6.71 -10.70 18.17
N ILE A 56 7.78 -9.97 17.82
CA ILE A 56 7.75 -9.00 16.72
C ILE A 56 7.31 -9.65 15.40
N THR A 57 7.70 -10.90 15.14
CA THR A 57 7.22 -11.64 13.97
C THR A 57 5.71 -11.83 13.97
N HIS A 58 5.09 -12.01 15.14
CA HIS A 58 3.64 -12.06 15.26
C HIS A 58 3.01 -10.69 14.93
N CYS A 59 3.52 -9.61 15.51
CA CYS A 59 3.02 -8.25 15.24
C CYS A 59 3.17 -7.85 13.77
N LEU A 60 4.29 -8.20 13.13
CA LEU A 60 4.52 -7.96 11.70
C LEU A 60 3.54 -8.74 10.80
N ARG A 61 3.12 -9.95 11.21
CA ARG A 61 2.04 -10.65 10.50
C ARG A 61 0.72 -9.88 10.64
N GLY A 62 0.46 -9.34 11.83
CA GLY A 62 -0.65 -8.43 12.11
C GLY A 62 -0.70 -7.24 11.17
N PHE A 63 0.43 -6.56 10.97
CA PHE A 63 0.57 -5.45 10.03
C PHE A 63 0.16 -5.84 8.59
N SER A 64 0.51 -7.05 8.15
CA SER A 64 0.19 -7.58 6.82
C SER A 64 -1.13 -8.33 6.71
N ASN A 65 -1.99 -8.28 7.74
CA ASN A 65 -3.25 -9.02 7.72
C ASN A 65 -4.22 -8.44 6.69
N THR A 66 -4.97 -9.34 6.05
CA THR A 66 -6.06 -8.94 5.16
C THR A 66 -7.19 -8.27 5.95
N GLU A 67 -7.54 -7.06 5.55
CA GLU A 67 -8.73 -6.33 5.97
C GLU A 67 -9.89 -6.57 4.99
N THR A 68 -11.12 -6.76 5.51
CA THR A 68 -12.33 -6.81 4.68
C THR A 68 -13.01 -5.44 4.64
N LEU A 69 -13.01 -4.83 3.47
CA LEU A 69 -13.70 -3.56 3.19
C LEU A 69 -15.18 -3.83 2.92
N CYS A 70 -16.05 -3.52 3.88
CA CYS A 70 -17.49 -3.79 3.80
C CYS A 70 -18.34 -2.64 4.35
N SER A 71 -19.67 -2.82 4.32
CA SER A 71 -20.65 -1.83 4.82
C SER A 71 -20.45 -0.43 4.21
N GLU A 72 -20.12 0.59 5.01
CA GLU A 72 -19.86 1.95 4.54
C GLU A 72 -18.47 2.15 3.93
N TYR A 73 -17.53 1.23 4.20
CA TYR A 73 -16.13 1.26 3.76
C TYR A 73 -15.88 0.46 2.47
N LYS A 74 -16.94 0.16 1.69
CA LYS A 74 -16.81 -0.57 0.43
C LYS A 74 -15.87 0.11 -0.55
N TYR A 75 -15.02 -0.68 -1.18
CA TYR A 75 -14.08 -0.28 -2.23
C TYR A 75 -14.82 0.04 -3.52
N TYR A 76 -14.44 1.13 -4.20
CA TYR A 76 -14.94 1.40 -5.55
C TYR A 76 -14.13 0.60 -6.57
N CYS A 77 -14.76 -0.39 -7.18
CA CYS A 77 -14.11 -1.21 -8.20
C CYS A 77 -14.35 -0.61 -9.58
N GLU A 78 -13.28 -0.30 -10.31
CA GLU A 78 -13.34 0.26 -11.67
C GLU A 78 -13.95 -0.72 -12.68
N GLU A 79 -13.73 -2.02 -12.51
CA GLU A 79 -14.31 -3.06 -13.38
C GLU A 79 -15.83 -3.21 -13.16
N CYS A 80 -16.27 -3.23 -11.89
CA CYS A 80 -17.70 -3.27 -11.56
C CYS A 80 -18.39 -1.90 -11.68
N ARG A 81 -17.63 -0.82 -11.80
CA ARG A 81 -18.08 0.59 -11.81
C ARG A 81 -19.02 0.93 -10.65
N SER A 82 -18.76 0.36 -9.48
CA SER A 82 -19.62 0.48 -8.29
C SER A 82 -18.87 0.10 -7.01
N LYS A 83 -19.46 0.46 -5.85
CA LYS A 83 -18.93 0.08 -4.54
C LYS A 83 -19.18 -1.40 -4.25
N GLN A 84 -18.09 -2.15 -4.05
CA GLN A 84 -18.09 -3.57 -3.78
C GLN A 84 -17.39 -3.88 -2.47
N GLU A 85 -17.68 -5.06 -1.92
CA GLU A 85 -16.86 -5.60 -0.84
C GLU A 85 -15.51 -6.05 -1.41
N ALA A 86 -14.44 -5.87 -0.64
CA ALA A 86 -13.09 -6.17 -1.08
C ALA A 86 -12.22 -6.69 0.07
N HIS A 87 -11.16 -7.40 -0.28
CA HIS A 87 -10.06 -7.73 0.62
C HIS A 87 -8.87 -6.84 0.32
N LYS A 88 -8.39 -6.11 1.32
CA LYS A 88 -7.20 -5.26 1.24
C LYS A 88 -6.08 -5.89 2.05
N ARG A 89 -4.85 -5.91 1.52
CA ARG A 89 -3.64 -6.37 2.21
C ARG A 89 -2.44 -5.50 1.84
#